data_AF-A0A350JJ12-F1
#
_entry.id   AF-A0A350JJ12-F1
#
_cell.length_a   1.000
_cell.length_b   1.000
_cell.length_c   1.000
_cell.angle_alpha   90.00
_cell.angle_beta   90.00
_cell.angle_gamma   90.00
#
_symmetry.space_group_name_H-M   'P 1'
#
loop_
_entity.id
_entity.type
_entity.pdbx_description
1 polymer ?
#
loop_
_entity_poly.entity_id
_entity_poly.type
_entity_poly.pdbx_seq_one_letter_code
_entity_poly.pdbx_strand_id
1 'polypeptide(L)'
;MNEQNATSEIGPVLRFFLFCAAADPDLLVDCPKSEHHKYAGVGATVFFTGLLACFSGGYAIYTAFDTVWLSIALGIFWGALIFNLDRFLVSTMKKSRNKTKELIQIVPRLILAVLLAIVISVPLELKIFEEEINEKMFYSEAQKVDQLDSLYSVRIQTRQTRISEIRARIDAKQENRDLLYKEYICECDGTCGTGA
;
A
#
# COMPACT_ATOMS: atom_id res chain seq x y z
N MET A 1 69.98 -7.17 1.89
CA MET A 1 69.23 -6.98 0.62
C MET A 1 68.63 -8.32 0.24
N ASN A 2 67.30 -8.45 0.40
CA ASN A 2 66.37 -9.22 -0.43
C ASN A 2 64.96 -9.12 0.19
N GLU A 3 64.45 -7.89 0.25
CA GLU A 3 63.05 -7.55 0.61
C GLU A 3 62.17 -7.60 -0.64
N GLN A 4 62.08 -8.76 -1.31
CA GLN A 4 61.29 -8.88 -2.56
C GLN A 4 60.27 -10.03 -2.56
N ASN A 5 59.93 -10.64 -1.42
CA ASN A 5 59.07 -11.83 -1.39
C ASN A 5 57.87 -11.75 -0.42
N ALA A 6 57.12 -10.65 -0.42
CA ALA A 6 55.85 -10.60 0.29
C ALA A 6 54.80 -9.66 -0.33
N THR A 7 54.81 -9.46 -1.66
CA THR A 7 53.60 -8.95 -2.32
C THR A 7 52.55 -10.06 -2.28
N SER A 8 51.76 -10.08 -1.20
CA SER A 8 50.59 -10.95 -1.14
C SER A 8 49.69 -10.54 -2.29
N GLU A 9 49.62 -11.37 -3.34
CA GLU A 9 48.74 -11.12 -4.47
C GLU A 9 47.30 -11.19 -3.96
N ILE A 10 46.73 -10.03 -3.63
CA ILE A 10 45.32 -9.89 -3.31
C ILE A 10 44.55 -10.21 -4.60
N GLY A 11 43.89 -11.36 -4.65
CA GLY A 11 43.10 -11.77 -5.82
C GLY A 11 42.05 -10.72 -6.21
N PRO A 12 41.67 -10.63 -7.49
CA PRO A 12 40.80 -9.57 -8.01
C PRO A 12 39.43 -9.52 -7.32
N VAL A 13 38.89 -10.69 -6.98
CA VAL A 13 37.63 -10.82 -6.24
C VAL A 13 37.75 -10.26 -4.81
N LEU A 14 38.85 -10.58 -4.14
CA LEU A 14 39.11 -10.09 -2.78
C LEU A 14 39.28 -8.56 -2.79
N ARG A 15 39.99 -8.03 -3.78
CA ARG A 15 40.18 -6.58 -3.97
C ARG A 15 38.85 -5.84 -4.20
N PHE A 16 37.92 -6.44 -4.96
CA PHE A 16 36.57 -5.89 -5.13
C PHE A 16 35.82 -5.81 -3.79
N PHE A 17 35.84 -6.88 -2.99
CA PHE A 17 35.18 -6.86 -1.68
C PHE A 17 35.85 -5.91 -0.68
N LEU A 18 37.17 -5.76 -0.69
CA LEU A 18 37.86 -4.74 0.11
C LEU A 18 37.41 -3.33 -0.30
N PHE A 19 37.30 -3.07 -1.61
CA PHE A 19 36.77 -1.80 -2.11
C PHE A 19 35.33 -1.55 -1.65
N CYS A 20 34.46 -2.56 -1.68
CA CYS A 20 33.10 -2.48 -1.16
C CYS A 20 33.07 -2.18 0.36
N ALA A 21 34.04 -2.69 1.12
CA ALA A 21 34.17 -2.43 2.55
C ALA A 21 34.73 -1.02 2.88
N ALA A 22 35.04 -0.21 1.87
CA ALA A 22 35.79 1.05 2.01
C ALA A 22 37.14 0.86 2.75
N ALA A 23 37.73 -0.33 2.66
CA ALA A 23 39.04 -0.63 3.20
C ALA A 23 40.11 -0.26 2.16
N ASP A 24 41.20 0.36 2.63
CA ASP A 24 42.33 0.68 1.78
C ASP A 24 43.18 -0.60 1.54
N PRO A 25 43.23 -1.10 0.30
CA PRO A 25 43.95 -2.33 0.00
C PRO A 25 45.46 -2.18 0.23
N ASP A 26 46.03 -0.98 0.07
CA ASP A 26 47.47 -0.75 0.20
C ASP A 26 47.91 -0.83 1.67
N LEU A 27 47.06 -0.37 2.59
CA LEU A 27 47.25 -0.54 4.04
C LEU A 27 47.05 -1.98 4.52
N LEU A 28 46.28 -2.78 3.79
CA LEU A 28 46.03 -4.18 4.17
C LEU A 28 47.11 -5.15 3.69
N VAL A 29 47.94 -4.80 2.69
CA VAL A 29 49.04 -5.67 2.21
C VAL A 29 49.98 -6.08 3.34
N ASP A 30 50.22 -5.18 4.30
CA ASP A 30 51.11 -5.43 5.46
C ASP A 30 50.43 -6.21 6.60
N CYS A 31 49.12 -6.50 6.48
CA CYS A 31 48.33 -7.16 7.52
C CYS A 31 48.21 -8.68 7.30
N PRO A 32 47.98 -9.47 8.37
CA PRO A 32 47.76 -10.90 8.23
C PRO A 32 46.52 -11.22 7.38
N LYS A 33 46.56 -12.36 6.67
CA LYS A 33 45.46 -12.84 5.79
C LYS A 33 44.11 -12.93 6.51
N SER A 34 44.10 -13.15 7.82
CA SER A 34 42.88 -13.17 8.64
C SER A 34 42.12 -11.84 8.62
N GLU A 35 42.80 -10.70 8.56
CA GLU A 35 42.15 -9.39 8.51
C GLU A 35 41.53 -9.14 7.13
N HIS A 36 42.20 -9.55 6.05
CA HIS A 36 41.67 -9.48 4.69
C HIS A 36 40.32 -10.19 4.56
N HIS A 37 40.19 -11.43 5.06
CA HIS A 37 38.93 -12.17 5.01
C HIS A 37 37.82 -11.51 5.84
N LYS A 38 38.17 -10.84 6.93
CA LYS A 38 37.23 -10.15 7.80
C LYS A 38 36.65 -8.90 7.13
N TYR A 39 37.50 -8.05 6.54
CA TYR A 39 37.05 -6.89 5.77
C TYR A 39 36.34 -7.30 4.48
N ALA A 40 36.78 -8.38 3.82
CA ALA A 40 36.06 -8.94 2.69
C ALA A 40 34.65 -9.42 3.06
N GLY A 41 34.47 -10.01 4.25
CA GLY A 41 33.16 -10.36 4.79
C GLY A 41 32.26 -9.14 4.98
N VAL A 42 32.80 -8.04 5.53
CA VAL A 42 32.07 -6.77 5.65
C VAL A 42 31.66 -6.26 4.26
N GLY A 43 32.59 -6.20 3.32
CA GLY A 43 32.33 -5.76 1.95
C GLY A 43 31.31 -6.64 1.21
N ALA A 44 31.30 -7.95 1.47
CA ALA A 44 30.31 -8.86 0.92
C ALA A 44 28.90 -8.53 1.43
N THR A 45 28.73 -8.22 2.72
CA THR A 45 27.41 -7.79 3.23
C THR A 45 26.90 -6.50 2.60
N VAL A 46 27.79 -5.54 2.36
CA VAL A 46 27.46 -4.26 1.69
C VAL A 46 27.04 -4.51 0.24
N PHE A 47 27.80 -5.35 -0.47
CA PHE A 47 27.50 -5.72 -1.86
C PHE A 47 26.14 -6.44 -1.99
N PHE A 48 25.88 -7.44 -1.16
CA PHE A 48 24.60 -8.15 -1.20
C PHE A 48 23.41 -7.26 -0.81
N THR A 49 23.59 -6.33 0.14
CA THR A 49 22.56 -5.33 0.46
C THR A 49 22.24 -4.44 -0.75
N GLY A 50 23.27 -3.93 -1.44
CA GLY A 50 23.08 -3.14 -2.66
C GLY A 50 22.45 -3.93 -3.81
N LEU A 51 22.84 -5.19 -4.00
CA LEU A 51 22.28 -6.08 -5.03
C LEU A 51 20.79 -6.37 -4.78
N LEU A 52 20.42 -6.71 -3.55
CA LEU A 52 19.02 -6.93 -3.17
C LEU A 52 18.19 -5.65 -3.29
N ALA A 53 18.76 -4.50 -2.94
CA ALA A 53 18.12 -3.20 -3.13
C ALA A 53 17.89 -2.89 -4.62
N CYS A 54 18.81 -3.28 -5.51
CA CYS A 54 18.63 -3.14 -6.96
C CYS A 54 17.44 -3.96 -7.47
N PHE A 55 17.33 -5.22 -7.05
CA PHE A 55 16.20 -6.08 -7.45
C PHE A 55 14.88 -5.59 -6.85
N SER A 56 14.88 -5.21 -5.59
CA SER A 56 13.68 -4.71 -4.91
C SER A 56 13.20 -3.38 -5.50
N GLY A 57 14.10 -2.41 -5.68
CA GLY A 57 13.78 -1.13 -6.31
C GLY A 57 13.35 -1.27 -7.76
N GLY A 58 14.03 -2.14 -8.53
CA GLY A 58 13.64 -2.46 -9.90
C GLY A 58 12.25 -3.07 -9.98
N TYR A 59 11.93 -4.03 -9.11
CA TYR A 59 10.60 -4.65 -9.05
C TYR A 59 9.50 -3.65 -8.64
N ALA A 60 9.78 -2.77 -7.67
CA ALA A 60 8.83 -1.74 -7.25
C ALA A 60 8.52 -0.77 -8.41
N ILE A 61 9.54 -0.32 -9.14
CA ILE A 61 9.38 0.59 -10.28
C ILE A 61 8.70 -0.12 -11.46
N TYR A 62 8.99 -1.40 -11.67
CA TYR A 62 8.26 -2.22 -12.65
C TYR A 62 6.77 -2.28 -12.33
N THR A 63 6.42 -2.53 -11.07
CA THR A 63 5.02 -2.62 -10.63
C THR A 63 4.29 -1.27 -10.73
N ALA A 64 5.02 -0.15 -10.63
CA ALA A 64 4.43 1.19 -10.72
C ALA A 64 4.27 1.72 -12.17
N PHE A 65 5.18 1.36 -13.08
CA PHE A 65 5.26 1.96 -14.42
C PHE A 65 5.18 0.96 -15.58
N ASP A 66 5.11 -0.36 -15.31
CA ASP A 66 5.06 -1.46 -16.30
C ASP A 66 6.14 -1.38 -17.40
N THR A 67 7.25 -0.68 -17.14
CA THR A 67 8.29 -0.39 -18.13
C THR A 67 9.62 -1.00 -17.73
N VAL A 68 9.97 -2.14 -18.33
CA VAL A 68 11.18 -2.93 -18.02
C VAL A 68 12.46 -2.08 -18.09
N TRP A 69 12.61 -1.25 -19.12
CA TRP A 69 13.81 -0.45 -19.30
C TRP A 69 14.02 0.57 -18.17
N LEU A 70 12.93 1.23 -17.77
CA LEU A 70 12.94 2.21 -16.68
C LEU A 70 13.22 1.53 -15.34
N SER A 71 12.64 0.34 -15.11
CA SER A 71 12.86 -0.48 -13.93
C SER A 71 14.31 -0.91 -13.76
N ILE A 72 14.99 -1.29 -14.84
CA ILE A 72 16.40 -1.67 -14.78
C ILE A 72 17.26 -0.44 -14.47
N ALA A 73 17.06 0.67 -15.19
CA ALA A 73 17.87 1.87 -15.01
C ALA A 73 17.71 2.47 -13.60
N LEU A 74 16.47 2.65 -13.16
CA LEU A 74 16.20 3.21 -11.83
C LEU A 74 16.45 2.20 -10.70
N GLY A 75 16.30 0.90 -10.96
CA GLY A 75 16.69 -0.15 -10.01
C GLY A 75 18.19 -0.15 -9.74
N ILE A 76 19.01 -0.06 -10.79
CA ILE A 76 20.48 0.08 -10.65
C ILE A 76 20.83 1.38 -9.92
N PHE A 77 20.19 2.49 -10.27
CA PHE A 77 20.39 3.76 -9.58
C PHE A 77 20.05 3.68 -8.09
N TRP A 78 18.92 3.06 -7.74
CA TRP A 78 18.49 2.87 -6.36
C TRP A 78 19.43 1.94 -5.59
N GLY A 79 19.80 0.80 -6.18
CA GLY A 79 20.77 -0.12 -5.60
C GLY A 79 22.14 0.54 -5.38
N ALA A 80 22.59 1.37 -6.32
CA ALA A 80 23.82 2.14 -6.19
C ALA A 80 23.75 3.18 -5.06
N LEU A 81 22.59 3.82 -4.86
CA LEU A 81 22.35 4.74 -3.74
C LEU A 81 22.46 4.02 -2.40
N ILE A 82 21.77 2.88 -2.25
CA ILE A 82 21.83 2.08 -1.01
C ILE A 82 23.24 1.54 -0.78
N PHE A 83 23.91 1.04 -1.81
CA PHE A 83 25.29 0.59 -1.73
C PHE A 83 26.24 1.71 -1.29
N ASN A 84 26.08 2.92 -1.83
CA ASN A 84 26.89 4.08 -1.45
C ASN A 84 26.68 4.47 0.02
N LEU A 85 25.43 4.46 0.47
CA LEU A 85 25.06 4.81 1.84
C LEU A 85 25.57 3.75 2.84
N ASP A 86 25.39 2.46 2.57
CA ASP A 86 25.89 1.37 3.44
C ASP A 86 27.44 1.38 3.48
N ARG A 87 28.10 1.67 2.36
CA ARG A 87 29.56 1.89 2.30
C ARG A 87 30.00 3.09 3.14
N PHE A 88 29.29 4.21 3.09
CA PHE A 88 29.57 5.39 3.90
C PHE A 88 29.43 5.09 5.41
N LEU A 89 28.39 4.35 5.80
CA LEU A 89 28.19 3.93 7.19
C LEU A 89 29.34 3.04 7.70
N VAL A 90 29.78 2.06 6.90
CA VAL A 90 30.92 1.19 7.24
C VAL A 90 32.21 2.01 7.41
N SER A 91 32.47 2.96 6.51
CA SER A 91 33.67 3.82 6.58
C SER A 91 33.72 4.73 7.82
N THR A 92 32.55 5.09 8.37
CA THR A 92 32.44 5.93 9.57
C THR A 92 32.62 5.13 10.87
N MET A 93 32.66 3.80 10.77
CA MET A 93 32.70 2.89 11.91
C MET A 93 34.11 2.84 12.54
N LYS A 94 34.39 3.75 13.47
CA LYS A 94 35.61 3.73 14.28
C LYS A 94 35.52 2.72 15.43
N LYS A 95 36.49 1.82 15.54
CA LYS A 95 36.63 0.88 16.65
C LYS A 95 36.72 1.65 17.98
N SER A 96 35.67 1.56 18.80
CA SER A 96 35.61 2.20 20.12
C SER A 96 35.78 1.15 21.21
N ARG A 97 36.54 1.46 22.26
CA ARG A 97 36.85 0.51 23.36
C ARG A 97 35.61 0.02 24.13
N ASN A 98 34.47 0.71 24.00
CA ASN A 98 33.23 0.39 24.68
C ASN A 98 32.26 -0.34 23.72
N LYS A 99 31.89 -1.58 24.04
CA LYS A 99 30.93 -2.40 23.27
C LYS A 99 29.57 -1.70 23.05
N THR A 100 29.14 -0.84 23.98
CA THR A 100 27.91 -0.06 23.85
C THR A 100 27.98 0.99 22.73
N LYS A 101 29.17 1.57 22.51
CA LYS A 101 29.39 2.55 21.42
C LYS A 101 29.45 1.88 20.06
N GLU A 102 29.97 0.64 19.99
CA GLU A 102 29.91 -0.19 18.78
C GLU A 102 28.45 -0.54 18.43
N LEU A 103 27.61 -0.89 19.41
CA LEU A 103 26.20 -1.18 19.17
C LEU A 103 25.43 0.03 18.62
N ILE A 104 25.64 1.23 19.20
CA ILE A 104 25.04 2.49 18.73
C ILE A 104 25.43 2.81 17.29
N GLN A 105 26.63 2.41 16.86
CA GLN A 105 27.10 2.63 15.49
C GLN A 105 26.39 1.74 14.45
N ILE A 106 25.84 0.59 14.89
CA ILE A 106 25.09 -0.35 14.05
C ILE A 106 23.61 0.05 13.93
N VAL A 107 23.08 0.79 14.92
CA VAL A 107 21.68 1.28 14.95
C VAL A 107 21.23 1.99 13.67
N PRO A 108 21.97 2.95 13.09
CA PRO A 108 21.54 3.61 11.84
C PRO A 108 21.33 2.63 10.68
N ARG A 109 22.11 1.54 10.60
CA ARG A 109 21.93 0.47 9.60
C ARG A 109 20.61 -0.28 9.81
N LEU A 110 20.25 -0.55 11.07
CA LEU A 110 19.00 -1.21 11.43
C LEU A 110 17.78 -0.33 11.08
N ILE A 111 17.85 0.97 11.40
CA ILE A 111 16.77 1.92 11.10
C ILE A 111 16.55 2.01 9.58
N LEU A 112 17.62 2.10 8.80
CA LEU A 112 17.54 2.13 7.35
C LEU A 112 16.92 0.83 6.79
N ALA A 113 17.33 -0.33 7.31
CA ALA A 113 16.79 -1.62 6.89
C ALA A 113 15.28 -1.75 7.19
N VAL A 114 14.83 -1.29 8.35
CA VAL A 114 13.40 -1.25 8.71
C VAL A 114 12.62 -0.30 7.80
N LEU A 115 13.18 0.88 7.49
CA LEU A 115 12.56 1.82 6.57
C LEU A 115 12.38 1.22 5.17
N LEU A 116 13.43 0.58 4.64
CA LEU A 116 13.34 -0.12 3.35
C LEU A 116 12.29 -1.24 3.39
N ALA A 117 12.28 -2.04 4.46
CA ALA A 117 11.31 -3.12 4.61
C ALA A 117 9.86 -2.61 4.53
N ILE A 118 9.53 -1.52 5.24
CA ILE A 118 8.19 -0.92 5.22
C ILE A 118 7.83 -0.39 3.83
N VAL A 119 8.75 0.35 3.20
CA VAL A 119 8.51 0.96 1.88
C VAL A 119 8.29 -0.12 0.80
N ILE A 120 8.99 -1.24 0.91
CA ILE A 120 8.87 -2.36 -0.04
C ILE A 120 7.65 -3.23 0.28
N SER A 121 7.34 -3.46 1.55
CA SER A 121 6.27 -4.41 1.95
C SER A 121 4.89 -3.91 1.57
N VAL A 122 4.60 -2.62 1.75
CA VAL A 122 3.26 -2.05 1.49
C VAL A 122 2.78 -2.23 0.05
N PRO A 123 3.55 -1.87 -1.02
CA PRO A 123 3.09 -2.06 -2.39
C PRO A 123 2.99 -3.54 -2.76
N LEU A 124 3.88 -4.39 -2.24
CA LEU A 124 3.85 -5.83 -2.48
C LEU A 124 2.63 -6.49 -1.83
N GLU A 125 2.30 -6.07 -0.62
CA GLU A 125 1.12 -6.49 0.13
C GLU A 125 -0.16 -6.11 -0.62
N LEU A 126 -0.30 -4.85 -1.06
CA LEU A 126 -1.46 -4.44 -1.84
C LEU A 126 -1.58 -5.17 -3.19
N LYS A 127 -0.45 -5.49 -3.82
CA LYS A 127 -0.44 -6.20 -5.11
C LYS A 127 -0.81 -7.67 -4.98
N ILE A 128 -0.32 -8.37 -3.95
CA ILE A 128 -0.66 -9.78 -3.73
C ILE A 128 -2.10 -9.95 -3.28
N PHE A 129 -2.65 -8.99 -2.54
CA PHE A 129 -4.04 -9.00 -2.07
C PHE A 129 -5.02 -8.28 -3.01
N GLU A 130 -4.58 -7.89 -4.21
CA GLU A 130 -5.41 -7.14 -5.17
C GLU A 130 -6.70 -7.91 -5.52
N GLU A 131 -6.60 -9.23 -5.72
CA GLU A 131 -7.77 -10.08 -6.03
C GLU A 131 -8.76 -10.16 -4.87
N GLU A 132 -8.28 -10.38 -3.64
CA GLU A 132 -9.14 -10.42 -2.44
C GLU A 132 -9.81 -9.06 -2.16
N ILE A 133 -9.08 -7.96 -2.39
CA ILE A 133 -9.63 -6.61 -2.23
C ILE A 133 -10.72 -6.37 -3.26
N ASN A 134 -10.50 -6.72 -4.53
CA ASN A 134 -11.49 -6.57 -5.59
C ASN A 134 -12.73 -7.43 -5.34
N GLU A 135 -12.56 -8.66 -4.84
CA GLU A 135 -13.67 -9.53 -4.50
C GLU A 135 -14.51 -8.96 -3.33
N LYS A 136 -13.87 -8.49 -2.26
CA LYS A 136 -14.56 -7.79 -1.17
C LYS A 136 -15.25 -6.50 -1.64
N MET A 137 -14.65 -5.79 -2.60
CA MET A 137 -15.24 -4.59 -3.19
C MET A 137 -16.54 -4.94 -3.93
N PHE A 138 -16.54 -6.02 -4.72
CA PHE A 138 -17.71 -6.52 -5.43
C PHE A 138 -18.83 -6.95 -4.47
N TYR A 139 -18.51 -7.73 -3.42
CA TYR A 139 -19.52 -8.10 -2.40
C TYR A 139 -20.04 -6.89 -1.62
N SER A 140 -19.19 -5.90 -1.31
CA SER A 140 -19.61 -4.67 -0.65
C SER A 140 -20.54 -3.85 -1.53
N GLU A 141 -20.29 -3.80 -2.83
CA GLU A 141 -21.16 -3.12 -3.80
C GLU A 141 -22.51 -3.83 -3.94
N ALA A 142 -22.53 -5.16 -4.07
CA ALA A 142 -23.76 -5.95 -4.09
C ALA A 142 -24.58 -5.75 -2.80
N GLN A 143 -23.93 -5.76 -1.63
CA GLN A 143 -24.61 -5.53 -0.35
C GLN A 143 -25.19 -4.10 -0.25
N LYS A 144 -24.52 -3.09 -0.81
CA LYS A 144 -25.06 -1.73 -0.90
C LYS A 144 -26.28 -1.66 -1.82
N VAL A 145 -26.28 -2.39 -2.94
CA VAL A 145 -27.43 -2.47 -3.86
C VAL A 145 -28.63 -3.13 -3.18
N ASP A 146 -28.44 -4.26 -2.50
CA ASP A 146 -29.50 -4.94 -1.75
C ASP A 146 -30.11 -4.05 -0.65
N GLN A 147 -29.26 -3.33 0.09
CA GLN A 147 -29.74 -2.35 1.07
C GLN A 147 -30.54 -1.23 0.40
N LEU A 148 -30.12 -0.77 -0.78
CA LEU A 148 -30.82 0.26 -1.52
C LEU A 148 -32.20 -0.21 -2.02
N ASP A 149 -32.30 -1.43 -2.53
CA ASP A 149 -33.56 -2.04 -2.99
C ASP A 149 -34.55 -2.24 -1.84
N SER A 150 -34.07 -2.64 -0.67
CA SER A 150 -34.91 -2.73 0.54
C SER A 150 -35.48 -1.36 0.95
N LEU A 151 -34.69 -0.29 0.85
CA LEU A 151 -35.15 1.07 1.13
C LEU A 151 -36.16 1.56 0.09
N TYR A 152 -35.94 1.25 -1.20
CA TYR A 152 -36.86 1.64 -2.27
C TYR A 152 -38.19 0.89 -2.20
N SER A 153 -38.18 -0.42 -1.91
CA SER A 153 -39.41 -1.21 -1.78
C SER A 153 -40.30 -0.69 -0.64
N VAL A 154 -39.73 -0.36 0.53
CA VAL A 154 -40.45 0.26 1.66
C VAL A 154 -41.03 1.62 1.26
N ARG A 155 -40.26 2.45 0.53
CA ARG A 155 -40.74 3.77 0.05
C ARG A 155 -41.88 3.64 -0.95
N ILE A 156 -41.81 2.67 -1.87
CA ILE A 156 -42.87 2.40 -2.84
C ILE A 156 -44.13 1.92 -2.11
N GLN A 157 -44.00 0.99 -1.18
CA GLN A 157 -45.13 0.49 -0.39
C GLN A 157 -45.79 1.63 0.39
N THR A 158 -45.01 2.49 1.05
CA THR A 158 -45.52 3.65 1.78
C THR A 158 -46.27 4.63 0.87
N ARG A 159 -45.74 4.90 -0.33
CA ARG A 159 -46.44 5.76 -1.31
C ARG A 159 -47.72 5.10 -1.81
N GLN A 160 -47.71 3.79 -2.05
CA GLN A 160 -48.89 3.06 -2.49
C GLN A 160 -49.99 3.09 -1.43
N THR A 161 -49.64 2.92 -0.16
CA THR A 161 -50.57 3.07 0.97
C THR A 161 -51.16 4.49 1.02
N ARG A 162 -50.34 5.53 0.83
CA ARG A 162 -50.85 6.91 0.75
C ARG A 162 -51.76 7.13 -0.45
N ILE A 163 -51.44 6.56 -1.62
CA ILE A 163 -52.30 6.64 -2.80
C ILE A 163 -53.64 5.98 -2.53
N SER A 164 -53.67 4.79 -1.90
CA SER A 164 -54.92 4.12 -1.55
C SER A 164 -55.73 4.91 -0.52
N GLU A 165 -55.08 5.50 0.49
CA GLU A 165 -55.75 6.35 1.47
C GLU A 165 -56.35 7.61 0.83
N ILE A 166 -55.62 8.27 -0.06
CA ILE A 166 -56.11 9.46 -0.77
C ILE A 166 -57.29 9.10 -1.67
N ARG A 167 -57.21 7.97 -2.41
CA ARG A 167 -58.34 7.50 -3.24
C ARG A 167 -59.57 7.21 -2.39
N ALA A 168 -59.43 6.49 -1.28
CA ALA A 168 -60.54 6.23 -0.37
C ALA A 168 -61.17 7.52 0.17
N ARG A 169 -60.35 8.55 0.47
CA ARG A 169 -60.86 9.88 0.87
C ARG A 169 -61.58 10.61 -0.26
N ILE A 170 -61.13 10.47 -1.51
CA ILE A 170 -61.79 11.06 -2.67
C ILE A 170 -63.14 10.38 -2.90
N ASP A 171 -63.17 9.04 -2.88
CA ASP A 171 -64.39 8.26 -3.09
C ASP A 171 -65.44 8.59 -2.02
N ALA A 172 -65.04 8.66 -0.74
CA ALA A 172 -65.94 9.07 0.34
C ALA A 172 -66.47 10.51 0.17
N LYS A 173 -65.67 11.43 -0.39
CA LYS A 173 -66.12 12.80 -0.69
C LYS A 173 -67.05 12.84 -1.91
N GLN A 174 -66.82 12.00 -2.91
CA GLN A 174 -67.69 11.86 -4.07
C GLN A 174 -69.04 11.29 -3.67
N GLU A 175 -69.06 10.24 -2.84
CA GLU A 175 -70.29 9.67 -2.30
C GLU A 175 -71.11 10.72 -1.52
N ASN A 176 -70.46 11.48 -0.61
CA ASN A 176 -71.12 12.57 0.09
C ASN A 176 -71.66 13.66 -0.85
N ARG A 177 -70.89 14.04 -1.88
CA ARG A 177 -71.33 15.01 -2.89
C ARG A 177 -72.56 14.50 -3.63
N ASP A 178 -72.55 13.24 -4.05
CA ASP A 178 -73.63 12.64 -4.83
C ASP A 178 -74.89 12.43 -4.00
N LEU A 179 -74.75 12.17 -2.69
CA LEU A 179 -75.85 12.17 -1.73
C LEU A 179 -76.47 13.58 -1.60
N LEU A 180 -75.66 14.60 -1.32
CA LEU A 180 -76.13 15.99 -1.21
C LEU A 180 -76.75 16.51 -2.51
N TYR A 181 -76.21 16.10 -3.67
CA TYR A 181 -76.73 16.48 -4.98
C TYR A 181 -78.10 15.84 -5.25
N LYS A 182 -78.29 14.58 -4.86
CA LYS A 182 -79.60 13.90 -4.94
C LYS A 182 -80.63 14.56 -4.03
N GLU A 183 -80.23 14.92 -2.80
CA GLU A 183 -81.08 15.64 -1.85
C GLU A 183 -81.50 17.01 -2.43
N TYR A 184 -80.54 17.78 -2.95
CA TYR A 184 -80.81 19.07 -3.60
C TYR A 184 -81.76 18.96 -4.81
N ILE A 185 -81.56 17.99 -5.71
CA ILE A 185 -82.48 17.76 -6.85
C ILE A 185 -83.88 17.45 -6.33
N CYS A 186 -83.96 16.60 -5.32
CA CYS A 186 -85.22 16.14 -4.77
C CYS A 186 -86.00 17.27 -4.05
N GLU A 187 -85.30 18.22 -3.43
CA GLU A 187 -85.88 19.48 -2.92
C GLU A 187 -86.39 20.38 -4.06
N CYS A 188 -85.61 20.54 -5.14
CA CYS A 188 -85.98 21.38 -6.28
C CYS A 188 -87.18 20.85 -7.07
N ASP A 189 -87.28 19.52 -7.24
CA ASP A 189 -88.36 18.86 -7.96
C ASP A 189 -89.63 18.69 -7.11
N GLY A 190 -89.57 19.03 -5.81
CA GLY A 190 -90.71 18.95 -4.89
C GLY A 190 -91.15 17.52 -4.56
N THR A 191 -90.33 16.51 -4.90
CA THR A 191 -90.64 15.08 -4.71
C THR A 191 -90.32 14.57 -3.31
N CYS A 192 -89.51 15.28 -2.54
CA CYS A 192 -89.29 15.02 -1.11
C CYS A 192 -89.43 16.32 -0.32
N GLY A 193 -90.66 16.69 0.02
CA GLY A 193 -90.90 17.76 0.99
C GLY A 193 -90.69 17.27 2.42
N THR A 194 -89.90 18.00 3.22
CA THR A 194 -89.93 17.95 4.70
C THR A 194 -91.03 18.85 5.29
N GLY A 195 -91.95 19.35 4.45
CA GLY A 195 -93.14 20.07 4.88
C GLY A 195 -94.24 19.12 5.36
N ALA A 196 -94.09 18.65 6.60
CA ALA A 196 -95.22 18.38 7.49
C ALA A 196 -95.32 19.52 8.49
#